data_AF-A0A7J7DK77-F1
#
_entry.id   AF-A0A7J7DK77-F1
#
_cell.length_a   1.000
_cell.length_b   1.000
_cell.length_c   1.000
_cell.angle_alpha   90.00
_cell.angle_beta   90.00
_cell.angle_gamma   90.00
#
_symmetry.space_group_name_H-M   'P 1'
#
loop_
_entity.id
_entity.type
_entity.pdbx_description
1 polymer ?
#
loop_
_entity_poly.entity_id
_entity_poly.type
_entity_poly.pdbx_seq_one_letter_code
_entity_poly.pdbx_strand_id
1 'polypeptide(L)'
;MISKFFVDLHLYLAALPRKSQGYIQVFLDGGLNQQRMGICDAVTVAKILNATLVIPHLEVNPVWRDSSSFVDLFNVDHFISVLRDDVSIVTELPSEYSWSSREYYATGIRATRIKTAPVHATADWYLENVLPVLQSYGIAAVAPFSHRLTFENLPVNIQRLRCKVNFQALVFVPQIKALGETIVNRLRYSSGKLQSSGNEMRPGRMDDIGEGVGKFVVLHLRFDKVRISASTT
;
A
#
# COMPACT_ATOMS: atom_id res chain seq x y z
N MET A 1 -14.08 -22.42 -21.65
CA MET A 1 -15.21 -21.62 -21.13
C MET A 1 -14.60 -20.37 -20.49
N ILE A 2 -14.22 -19.39 -21.31
CA ILE A 2 -13.72 -18.11 -20.82
C ILE A 2 -14.95 -17.34 -20.33
N SER A 3 -14.96 -17.05 -19.03
CA SER A 3 -16.13 -16.59 -18.28
C SER A 3 -16.79 -15.36 -18.91
N LYS A 4 -18.11 -15.43 -19.04
CA LYS A 4 -19.02 -14.37 -19.51
C LYS A 4 -18.93 -13.08 -18.67
N PHE A 5 -18.30 -13.13 -17.48
CA PHE A 5 -18.25 -12.05 -16.48
C PHE A 5 -17.14 -10.99 -16.67
N PHE A 6 -16.08 -11.25 -17.44
CA PHE A 6 -15.00 -10.25 -17.60
C PHE A 6 -15.51 -8.97 -18.31
N VAL A 7 -16.48 -9.12 -19.21
CA VAL A 7 -17.14 -8.01 -19.90
C VAL A 7 -18.06 -7.24 -18.92
N ASP A 8 -18.64 -7.93 -17.94
CA ASP A 8 -19.57 -7.33 -16.97
C ASP A 8 -18.87 -6.44 -15.94
N LEU A 9 -17.68 -6.80 -15.44
CA LEU A 9 -17.04 -5.97 -14.39
C LEU A 9 -16.64 -4.58 -14.92
N HIS A 10 -16.20 -4.47 -16.17
CA HIS A 10 -15.88 -3.17 -16.77
C HIS A 10 -17.11 -2.27 -16.90
N LEU A 11 -18.23 -2.84 -17.39
CA LEU A 11 -19.50 -2.13 -17.50
C LEU A 11 -20.09 -1.79 -16.13
N TYR A 12 -20.00 -2.71 -15.17
CA TYR A 12 -20.40 -2.51 -13.79
C TYR A 12 -19.66 -1.34 -13.15
N LEU A 13 -18.32 -1.29 -13.29
CA LEU A 13 -17.51 -0.19 -12.76
C LEU A 13 -17.87 1.16 -13.39
N ALA A 14 -18.22 1.18 -14.67
CA ALA A 14 -18.68 2.38 -15.36
C ALA A 14 -20.09 2.83 -14.92
N ALA A 15 -20.92 1.89 -14.46
CA ALA A 15 -22.28 2.14 -13.99
C ALA A 15 -22.39 2.47 -12.49
N LEU A 16 -21.27 2.52 -11.76
CA LEU A 16 -21.28 2.78 -10.32
C LEU A 16 -21.89 4.15 -9.98
N PRO A 17 -22.74 4.24 -8.94
CA PRO A 17 -23.30 5.50 -8.51
C PRO A 17 -22.20 6.43 -7.97
N ARG A 18 -22.41 7.75 -8.11
CA ARG A 18 -21.46 8.77 -7.61
C ARG A 18 -21.28 8.74 -6.10
N LYS A 19 -22.30 8.29 -5.36
CA LYS A 19 -22.24 8.17 -3.89
C LYS A 19 -21.76 6.78 -3.50
N SER A 20 -20.78 6.75 -2.61
CA SER A 20 -20.24 5.51 -2.05
C SER A 20 -21.29 4.72 -1.26
N GLN A 21 -21.16 3.39 -1.27
CA GLN A 21 -22.07 2.42 -0.65
C GLN A 21 -21.77 2.12 0.83
N GLY A 22 -20.78 2.79 1.43
CA GLY A 22 -20.39 2.59 2.83
C GLY A 22 -18.88 2.70 3.03
N TYR A 23 -18.41 2.25 4.20
CA TYR A 23 -17.00 2.31 4.60
C TYR A 23 -16.38 0.92 4.66
N ILE A 24 -15.20 0.77 4.08
CA ILE A 24 -14.41 -0.45 4.21
C ILE A 24 -13.15 -0.21 5.02
N GLN A 25 -12.93 -1.05 6.03
CA GLN A 25 -11.71 -1.13 6.80
C GLN A 25 -10.93 -2.39 6.43
N VAL A 26 -9.61 -2.27 6.35
CA VAL A 26 -8.71 -3.41 6.16
C VAL A 26 -7.66 -3.42 7.26
N PHE A 27 -7.36 -4.61 7.78
CA PHE A 27 -6.37 -4.82 8.83
C PHE A 27 -5.23 -5.65 8.27
N LEU A 28 -4.16 -4.96 7.89
CA LEU A 28 -3.09 -5.46 7.06
C LEU A 28 -2.08 -6.30 7.85
N ASP A 29 -2.02 -7.60 7.57
CA ASP A 29 -1.07 -8.51 8.18
C ASP A 29 0.18 -8.76 7.31
N GLY A 30 1.18 -9.40 7.91
CA GLY A 30 2.44 -9.71 7.23
C GLY A 30 3.53 -8.65 7.43
N GLY A 31 4.61 -8.76 6.65
CA GLY A 31 5.72 -7.77 6.68
C GLY A 31 5.42 -6.55 5.80
N LEU A 32 6.20 -5.47 5.92
CA LEU A 32 5.94 -4.20 5.21
C LEU A 32 5.74 -4.36 3.69
N ASN A 33 6.52 -5.21 3.02
CA ASN A 33 6.33 -5.47 1.58
C ASN A 33 5.02 -6.21 1.26
N GLN A 34 4.55 -7.09 2.15
CA GLN A 34 3.25 -7.76 2.00
C GLN A 34 2.11 -6.78 2.30
N GLN A 35 2.24 -5.96 3.35
CA GLN A 35 1.31 -4.89 3.66
C GLN A 35 1.20 -3.90 2.50
N ARG A 36 2.31 -3.54 1.84
CA ARG A 36 2.31 -2.70 0.63
C ARG A 36 1.45 -3.27 -0.49
N MET A 37 1.55 -4.58 -0.74
CA MET A 37 0.66 -5.27 -1.67
C MET A 37 -0.79 -5.26 -1.18
N GLY A 38 -1.01 -5.46 0.11
CA GLY A 38 -2.33 -5.38 0.74
C GLY A 38 -2.97 -4.00 0.62
N ILE A 39 -2.21 -2.90 0.68
CA ILE A 39 -2.74 -1.55 0.43
C ILE A 39 -3.23 -1.42 -1.01
N CYS A 40 -2.48 -1.97 -1.97
CA CYS A 40 -2.87 -1.96 -3.39
C CYS A 40 -4.17 -2.74 -3.62
N ASP A 41 -4.27 -3.92 -3.01
CA ASP A 41 -5.48 -4.75 -3.04
C ASP A 41 -6.65 -4.02 -2.37
N ALA A 42 -6.45 -3.37 -1.21
CA ALA A 42 -7.49 -2.68 -0.47
C ALA A 42 -8.10 -1.50 -1.25
N VAL A 43 -7.28 -0.65 -1.86
CA VAL A 43 -7.76 0.43 -2.74
C VAL A 43 -8.57 -0.13 -3.91
N THR A 44 -8.11 -1.23 -4.47
CA THR A 44 -8.78 -1.88 -5.59
C THR A 44 -10.13 -2.50 -5.18
N VAL A 45 -10.17 -3.17 -4.04
CA VAL A 45 -11.39 -3.74 -3.47
C VAL A 45 -12.40 -2.63 -3.16
N ALA A 46 -11.95 -1.52 -2.58
CA ALA A 46 -12.82 -0.36 -2.34
C ALA A 46 -13.41 0.19 -3.66
N LYS A 47 -12.62 0.22 -4.74
CA LYS A 47 -13.12 0.59 -6.09
C LYS A 47 -14.18 -0.40 -6.60
N ILE A 48 -13.93 -1.71 -6.49
CA ILE A 48 -14.87 -2.75 -6.92
C ILE A 48 -16.20 -2.65 -6.15
N LEU A 49 -16.14 -2.38 -4.85
CA LEU A 49 -17.31 -2.29 -3.99
C LEU A 49 -18.00 -0.91 -4.02
N ASN A 50 -17.44 0.07 -4.74
CA ASN A 50 -17.82 1.48 -4.65
C ASN A 50 -17.87 2.00 -3.19
N ALA A 51 -16.93 1.55 -2.37
CA ALA A 51 -16.84 1.86 -0.95
C ALA A 51 -15.82 2.99 -0.71
N THR A 52 -16.02 3.71 0.39
CA THR A 52 -15.04 4.66 0.91
C THR A 52 -14.04 3.88 1.73
N LEU A 53 -12.76 3.94 1.34
CA LEU A 53 -11.69 3.28 2.07
C LEU A 53 -11.33 4.11 3.30
N VAL A 54 -11.34 3.50 4.47
CA VAL A 54 -10.65 4.06 5.63
C VAL A 54 -9.16 3.73 5.50
N ILE A 55 -8.27 4.67 5.83
CA ILE A 55 -6.81 4.45 5.75
C ILE A 55 -6.45 3.07 6.37
N PRO A 56 -5.69 2.23 5.64
CA PRO A 56 -5.39 0.87 6.08
C PRO A 56 -4.74 0.81 7.46
N HIS A 57 -5.23 -0.09 8.32
CA HIS A 57 -4.61 -0.35 9.62
C HIS A 57 -3.45 -1.34 9.43
N LEU A 58 -2.24 -0.99 9.88
CA LEU A 58 -1.08 -1.88 9.82
C LEU A 58 -1.00 -2.72 11.10
N GLU A 59 -1.07 -4.04 10.97
CA GLU A 59 -0.88 -4.94 12.10
C GLU A 59 0.61 -5.03 12.48
N VAL A 60 0.88 -5.09 13.78
CA VAL A 60 2.22 -5.29 14.30
C VAL A 60 2.72 -6.67 13.90
N ASN A 61 3.82 -6.68 13.16
CA ASN A 61 4.45 -7.94 12.79
C ASN A 61 5.23 -8.53 13.98
N PRO A 62 5.03 -9.81 14.34
CA PRO A 62 5.68 -10.40 15.52
C PRO A 62 7.21 -10.53 15.39
N VAL A 63 7.75 -10.53 14.17
CA VAL A 63 9.20 -10.66 13.88
C VAL A 63 9.90 -9.31 14.02
N TRP A 64 9.37 -8.28 13.37
CA TRP A 64 9.98 -6.95 13.32
C TRP A 64 9.59 -6.07 14.52
N ARG A 65 8.43 -6.35 15.13
CA ARG A 65 7.83 -5.61 16.26
C ARG A 65 7.71 -4.11 16.00
N ASP A 66 7.58 -3.73 14.73
CA ASP A 66 7.34 -2.36 14.32
C ASP A 66 5.87 -2.01 14.57
N SER A 67 5.65 -0.96 15.36
CA SER A 67 4.33 -0.42 15.71
C SER A 67 3.98 0.84 14.92
N SER A 68 4.79 1.20 13.92
CA SER A 68 4.52 2.35 13.06
C SER A 68 3.18 2.16 12.35
N SER A 69 2.32 3.16 12.46
CA SER A 69 1.04 3.21 11.78
C SER A 69 1.21 3.60 10.31
N PHE A 70 0.12 3.56 9.54
CA PHE A 70 0.15 4.02 8.14
C PHE A 70 0.64 5.47 8.02
N VAL A 71 0.23 6.35 8.94
CA VAL A 71 0.56 7.77 8.89
C VAL A 71 2.01 8.07 9.29
N ASP A 72 2.62 7.18 10.07
CA ASP A 72 4.04 7.28 10.43
C ASP A 72 4.95 6.93 9.25
N LEU A 73 4.46 6.07 8.33
CA LEU A 73 5.24 5.56 7.20
C LEU A 73 4.96 6.31 5.91
N PHE A 74 3.70 6.60 5.60
CA PHE A 74 3.29 7.12 4.29
C PHE A 74 2.69 8.52 4.37
N ASN A 75 2.95 9.33 3.35
CA ASN A 75 2.34 10.64 3.20
C ASN A 75 0.85 10.48 2.82
N VAL A 76 -0.02 10.65 3.82
CA VAL A 76 -1.47 10.45 3.71
C VAL A 76 -2.12 11.45 2.76
N ASP A 77 -1.76 12.73 2.85
CA ASP A 77 -2.35 13.77 1.99
C ASP A 77 -2.03 13.52 0.51
N HIS A 78 -0.79 13.12 0.23
CA HIS A 78 -0.37 12.73 -1.11
C HIS A 78 -1.13 11.48 -1.58
N PHE A 79 -1.26 10.47 -0.71
CA PHE A 79 -1.99 9.23 -1.02
C PHE A 79 -3.45 9.50 -1.40
N ILE A 80 -4.16 10.31 -0.60
CA ILE A 80 -5.55 10.70 -0.85
C ILE A 80 -5.63 11.55 -2.13
N SER A 81 -4.77 12.55 -2.28
CA SER A 81 -4.78 13.44 -3.44
C SER A 81 -4.55 12.71 -4.76
N VAL A 82 -3.62 11.76 -4.81
CA VAL A 82 -3.32 10.99 -6.03
C VAL A 82 -4.48 10.08 -6.42
N LEU A 83 -5.24 9.58 -5.45
CA LEU A 83 -6.31 8.59 -5.66
C LEU A 83 -7.72 9.19 -5.66
N ARG A 84 -7.87 10.50 -5.49
CA ARG A 84 -9.16 11.20 -5.33
C ARG A 84 -10.18 10.92 -6.44
N ASP A 85 -9.70 10.73 -7.67
CA ASP A 85 -10.54 10.49 -8.85
C ASP A 85 -10.81 8.97 -9.07
N ASP A 86 -10.08 8.12 -8.34
CA ASP A 86 -10.22 6.66 -8.40
C ASP A 86 -11.15 6.16 -7.30
N VAL A 87 -10.88 6.49 -6.03
CA VAL A 87 -11.63 6.00 -4.87
C VAL A 87 -11.72 7.07 -3.79
N SER A 88 -12.84 7.09 -3.05
CA SER A 88 -12.98 7.94 -1.86
C SER A 88 -12.18 7.34 -0.71
N ILE A 89 -11.38 8.17 -0.03
CA ILE A 89 -10.52 7.74 1.09
C ILE A 89 -10.71 8.72 2.25
N VAL A 90 -10.87 8.19 3.46
CA VAL A 90 -10.95 8.97 4.70
C VAL A 90 -9.89 8.48 5.70
N THR A 91 -9.38 9.40 6.51
CA THR A 91 -8.41 9.08 7.57
C THR A 91 -9.08 8.42 8.77
N GLU A 92 -10.29 8.84 9.09
CA GLU A 92 -11.06 8.37 10.23
C GLU A 92 -12.50 8.04 9.83
N LEU A 93 -13.13 7.18 10.61
CA LEU A 93 -14.53 6.85 10.45
C LEU A 93 -15.44 7.99 10.94
N PRO A 94 -16.62 8.15 10.33
CA PRO A 94 -17.69 8.95 10.92
C PRO A 94 -18.04 8.50 12.34
N SER A 95 -18.55 9.42 13.16
CA SER A 95 -18.85 9.20 14.57
C SER A 95 -19.80 8.02 14.82
N GLU A 96 -20.76 7.77 13.92
CA GLU A 96 -21.70 6.65 14.00
C GLU A 96 -21.02 5.27 13.89
N TYR A 97 -19.79 5.22 13.37
CA TYR A 97 -18.97 4.02 13.23
C TYR A 97 -17.75 4.01 14.15
N SER A 98 -17.66 4.93 15.12
CA SER A 98 -16.54 5.02 16.08
C SER A 98 -16.32 3.73 16.90
N TRP A 99 -17.36 2.91 17.06
CA TRP A 99 -17.26 1.59 17.70
C TRP A 99 -16.49 0.56 16.87
N SER A 100 -16.27 0.80 15.57
CA SER A 100 -15.66 -0.13 14.62
C SER A 100 -14.13 -0.05 14.68
N SER A 101 -13.56 -0.49 15.81
CA SER A 101 -12.13 -0.46 16.08
C SER A 101 -11.46 -1.84 16.01
N ARG A 102 -10.13 -1.87 16.03
CA ARG A 102 -9.36 -3.12 16.12
C ARG A 102 -9.75 -3.94 17.35
N GLU A 103 -9.90 -3.28 18.49
CA GLU A 103 -10.24 -3.87 19.79
C GLU A 103 -11.65 -4.47 19.76
N TYR A 104 -12.61 -3.75 19.16
CA TYR A 104 -13.96 -4.25 18.96
C TYR A 104 -13.98 -5.57 18.20
N TYR A 105 -13.12 -5.69 17.18
CA TYR A 105 -12.98 -6.89 16.37
C TYR A 105 -12.14 -8.00 17.02
N ALA A 106 -11.31 -7.69 18.01
CA ALA A 106 -10.52 -8.66 18.76
C ALA A 106 -11.34 -9.44 19.80
N THR A 107 -12.43 -8.84 20.31
CA THR A 107 -13.22 -9.39 21.43
C THR A 107 -14.25 -10.44 21.03
N GLY A 108 -14.51 -10.68 19.74
CA GLY A 108 -15.51 -11.67 19.34
C GLY A 108 -15.78 -11.78 17.84
N ILE A 109 -16.80 -12.57 17.50
CA ILE A 109 -17.33 -12.68 16.15
C ILE A 109 -18.30 -11.50 15.93
N ARG A 110 -18.08 -10.74 14.86
CA ARG A 110 -18.87 -9.55 14.53
C ARG A 110 -19.39 -9.72 13.11
N ALA A 111 -20.67 -9.41 12.89
CA ALA A 111 -21.30 -9.50 11.57
C ALA A 111 -20.62 -8.59 10.52
N THR A 112 -20.05 -7.46 10.97
CA THR A 112 -19.30 -6.54 10.12
C THR A 112 -17.86 -6.96 9.87
N ARG A 113 -17.39 -8.07 10.46
CA ARG A 113 -16.02 -8.58 10.26
C ARG A 113 -15.99 -9.78 9.33
N ILE A 114 -15.33 -9.63 8.20
CA ILE A 114 -15.07 -10.68 7.23
C ILE A 114 -13.68 -11.27 7.48
N LYS A 115 -13.63 -12.51 7.97
CA LYS A 115 -12.38 -13.27 8.20
C LYS A 115 -12.09 -14.32 7.12
N THR A 116 -13.08 -14.60 6.27
CA THR A 116 -13.10 -15.74 5.36
C THR A 116 -12.62 -15.43 3.95
N ALA A 117 -12.14 -14.21 3.70
CA ALA A 117 -11.61 -13.82 2.39
C ALA A 117 -10.51 -14.80 1.94
N PRO A 118 -10.73 -15.55 0.84
CA PRO A 118 -9.71 -16.45 0.32
C PRO A 118 -8.44 -15.70 -0.06
N VAL A 119 -7.32 -16.41 -0.07
CA VAL A 119 -6.11 -15.88 -0.73
C VAL A 119 -6.42 -15.78 -2.23
N HIS A 120 -6.09 -14.65 -2.85
CA HIS A 120 -6.45 -14.37 -4.24
C HIS A 120 -7.96 -14.47 -4.54
N ALA A 121 -8.81 -13.94 -3.65
CA ALA A 121 -10.25 -13.88 -3.92
C ALA A 121 -10.55 -13.10 -5.22
N THR A 122 -11.59 -13.51 -5.95
CA THR A 122 -12.04 -12.84 -7.17
C THR A 122 -12.81 -11.56 -6.85
N ALA A 123 -13.00 -10.68 -7.85
CA ALA A 123 -13.87 -9.52 -7.69
C ALA A 123 -15.30 -9.94 -7.30
N ASP A 124 -15.82 -10.99 -7.93
CA ASP A 124 -17.15 -11.54 -7.65
C ASP A 124 -17.29 -11.98 -6.20
N TRP A 125 -16.26 -12.60 -5.64
CA TRP A 125 -16.27 -12.98 -4.22
C TRP A 125 -16.51 -11.77 -3.31
N TYR A 126 -15.89 -10.62 -3.60
CA TYR A 126 -16.14 -9.39 -2.84
C TYR A 126 -17.55 -8.86 -3.03
N LEU A 127 -18.07 -8.87 -4.26
CA LEU A 127 -19.44 -8.46 -4.57
C LEU A 127 -20.48 -9.35 -3.87
N GLU A 128 -20.21 -10.65 -3.73
CA GLU A 128 -21.12 -11.61 -3.12
C GLU A 128 -21.02 -11.66 -1.59
N ASN A 129 -19.83 -11.41 -1.01
CA ASN A 129 -19.58 -11.65 0.41
C ASN A 129 -19.32 -10.39 1.25
N VAL A 130 -18.88 -9.29 0.62
CA VAL A 130 -18.55 -8.05 1.34
C VAL A 130 -19.58 -6.95 1.03
N LEU A 131 -20.01 -6.81 -0.22
CA LEU A 131 -21.01 -5.80 -0.59
C LEU A 131 -22.32 -5.94 0.20
N PRO A 132 -22.89 -7.14 0.46
CA PRO A 132 -24.11 -7.25 1.25
C PRO A 132 -23.95 -6.79 2.70
N VAL A 133 -22.75 -6.98 3.28
CA VAL A 133 -22.42 -6.49 4.63
C VAL A 133 -22.36 -4.96 4.62
N LEU A 134 -21.69 -4.36 3.63
CA LEU A 134 -21.67 -2.91 3.44
C LEU A 134 -23.07 -2.33 3.29
N GLN A 135 -23.92 -2.95 2.47
CA GLN A 135 -25.29 -2.46 2.26
C GLN A 135 -26.17 -2.59 3.53
N SER A 136 -25.94 -3.62 4.34
CA SER A 136 -26.73 -3.88 5.55
C SER A 136 -26.31 -3.03 6.74
N TYR A 137 -25.01 -2.79 6.91
CA TYR A 137 -24.46 -2.12 8.11
C TYR A 137 -23.83 -0.75 7.81
N GLY A 138 -23.64 -0.42 6.53
CA GLY A 138 -22.88 0.75 6.08
C GLY A 138 -21.37 0.64 6.27
N ILE A 139 -20.88 -0.42 6.93
CA ILE A 139 -19.46 -0.65 7.21
C ILE A 139 -19.11 -2.14 7.17
N ALA A 140 -17.92 -2.44 6.67
CA ALA A 140 -17.34 -3.77 6.67
C ALA A 140 -15.83 -3.72 6.97
N ALA A 141 -15.35 -4.66 7.77
CA ALA A 141 -13.94 -4.84 8.09
C ALA A 141 -13.43 -6.18 7.58
N VAL A 142 -12.41 -6.15 6.72
CA VAL A 142 -11.74 -7.38 6.26
C VAL A 142 -10.46 -7.57 7.08
N ALA A 143 -10.43 -8.61 7.90
CA ALA A 143 -9.37 -8.82 8.89
C ALA A 143 -9.17 -10.31 9.23
N PRO A 144 -8.01 -10.91 8.91
CA PRO A 144 -6.79 -10.27 8.38
C PRO A 144 -6.84 -9.98 6.86
N PHE A 145 -5.96 -9.09 6.38
CA PHE A 145 -5.86 -8.71 4.97
C PHE A 145 -4.40 -8.61 4.48
N SER A 146 -4.05 -9.33 3.41
CA SER A 146 -2.71 -9.29 2.82
C SER A 146 -2.77 -9.46 1.31
N HIS A 147 -2.83 -10.70 0.81
CA HIS A 147 -2.92 -11.01 -0.62
C HIS A 147 -4.31 -11.53 -0.95
N ARG A 148 -5.32 -10.68 -0.77
CA ARG A 148 -6.72 -11.09 -0.76
C ARG A 148 -7.45 -10.75 -2.06
N LEU A 149 -6.81 -10.16 -3.06
CA LEU A 149 -7.42 -9.98 -4.39
C LEU A 149 -6.55 -10.64 -5.48
N THR A 150 -7.16 -11.45 -6.33
CA THR A 150 -6.49 -12.16 -7.44
C THR A 150 -5.78 -11.21 -8.42
N PHE A 151 -4.68 -11.66 -9.02
CA PHE A 151 -4.05 -10.96 -10.15
C PHE A 151 -4.64 -11.39 -11.50
N GLU A 152 -5.34 -12.52 -11.54
CA GLU A 152 -5.86 -13.09 -12.77
C GLU A 152 -7.23 -12.51 -13.12
N ASN A 153 -7.48 -12.35 -14.41
CA ASN A 153 -8.80 -11.92 -14.94
C ASN A 153 -9.32 -10.58 -14.37
N LEU A 154 -8.44 -9.69 -13.89
CA LEU A 154 -8.82 -8.33 -13.53
C LEU A 154 -8.75 -7.42 -14.76
N PRO A 155 -9.73 -6.52 -14.95
CA PRO A 155 -9.70 -5.53 -16.02
C PRO A 155 -8.43 -4.67 -16.00
N VAL A 156 -7.97 -4.23 -17.17
CA VAL A 156 -6.73 -3.46 -17.32
C VAL A 156 -6.73 -2.18 -16.47
N ASN A 157 -7.89 -1.50 -16.36
CA ASN A 157 -8.02 -0.31 -15.52
C ASN A 157 -7.81 -0.61 -14.03
N ILE A 158 -8.25 -1.79 -13.58
CA ILE A 158 -8.04 -2.25 -12.20
C ILE A 158 -6.56 -2.57 -11.94
N GLN A 159 -5.90 -3.25 -12.88
CA GLN A 159 -4.46 -3.52 -12.77
C GLN A 159 -3.64 -2.22 -12.79
N ARG A 160 -4.05 -1.25 -13.62
CA ARG A 160 -3.45 0.08 -13.66
C ARG A 160 -3.62 0.81 -12.33
N LEU A 161 -4.79 0.70 -11.68
CA LEU A 161 -5.01 1.27 -10.36
C LEU A 161 -4.06 0.67 -9.32
N ARG A 162 -3.88 -0.65 -9.27
CA ARG A 162 -2.88 -1.29 -8.39
C ARG A 162 -1.48 -0.72 -8.62
N CYS A 163 -1.07 -0.56 -9.87
CA CYS A 163 0.23 0.03 -10.21
C CYS A 163 0.33 1.49 -9.77
N LYS A 164 -0.70 2.29 -10.01
CA LYS A 164 -0.78 3.69 -9.57
C LYS A 164 -0.64 3.78 -8.05
N VAL A 165 -1.34 2.93 -7.30
CA VAL A 165 -1.23 2.87 -5.84
C VAL A 165 0.20 2.54 -5.43
N ASN A 166 0.77 1.47 -5.99
CA ASN A 166 2.09 0.98 -5.58
C ASN A 166 3.24 1.93 -5.89
N PHE A 167 3.21 2.61 -7.04
CA PHE A 167 4.35 3.37 -7.56
C PHE A 167 4.17 4.88 -7.50
N GLN A 168 2.94 5.39 -7.40
CA GLN A 168 2.67 6.83 -7.40
C GLN A 168 2.03 7.32 -6.11
N ALA A 169 1.05 6.59 -5.55
CA ALA A 169 0.34 7.02 -4.35
C ALA A 169 1.08 6.66 -3.05
N LEU A 170 1.68 5.46 -2.99
CA LEU A 170 2.41 5.00 -1.80
C LEU A 170 3.81 5.59 -1.74
N VAL A 171 3.88 6.71 -1.05
CA VAL A 171 5.06 7.53 -0.94
C VAL A 171 5.40 7.72 0.53
N PHE A 172 6.64 7.42 0.92
CA PHE A 172 7.07 7.60 2.30
C PHE A 172 6.98 9.06 2.75
N VAL A 173 6.76 9.25 4.05
CA VAL A 173 6.82 10.56 4.71
C VAL A 173 8.16 11.27 4.48
N PRO A 174 8.19 12.62 4.51
CA PRO A 174 9.38 13.39 4.15
C PRO A 174 10.65 13.00 4.92
N GLN A 175 10.53 12.69 6.22
CA GLN A 175 11.67 12.32 7.06
C GLN A 175 12.35 11.01 6.61
N ILE A 176 11.58 10.00 6.17
CA ILE A 176 12.13 8.74 5.67
C ILE A 176 12.83 8.98 4.32
N LYS A 177 12.22 9.80 3.45
CA LYS A 177 12.84 10.17 2.16
C LYS A 177 14.14 10.93 2.34
N ALA A 178 14.13 11.97 3.18
CA ALA A 178 15.30 12.80 3.44
C ALA A 178 16.46 11.97 4.01
N LEU A 179 16.16 11.00 4.87
CA LEU A 179 17.15 10.04 5.35
C LEU A 179 17.72 9.19 4.21
N GLY A 180 16.87 8.64 3.34
CA GLY A 180 17.29 7.88 2.17
C GLY A 180 18.15 8.69 1.21
N GLU A 181 17.76 9.94 0.92
CA GLU A 181 18.54 10.87 0.09
C GLU A 181 19.88 11.21 0.73
N THR A 182 19.92 11.42 2.05
CA THR A 182 21.17 11.66 2.79
C THR A 182 22.13 10.49 2.65
N ILE A 183 21.64 9.25 2.74
CA ILE A 183 22.45 8.04 2.55
C ILE A 183 22.99 7.99 1.12
N VAL A 184 22.13 8.19 0.11
CA VAL A 184 22.56 8.18 -1.30
C VAL A 184 23.58 9.27 -1.58
N ASN A 185 23.37 10.48 -1.05
CA ASN A 185 24.30 11.60 -1.21
C ASN A 185 25.65 11.30 -0.58
N ARG A 186 25.68 10.68 0.61
CA ARG A 186 26.94 10.23 1.22
C ARG A 186 27.63 9.17 0.37
N LEU A 187 26.91 8.19 -0.18
CA LEU A 187 27.52 7.16 -1.03
C LEU A 187 28.09 7.73 -2.35
N ARG A 188 27.46 8.77 -2.91
CA ARG A 188 27.92 9.41 -4.16
C ARG A 188 29.05 10.40 -3.96
N TYR A 189 29.06 11.13 -2.84
CA TYR A 189 29.94 12.28 -2.63
C TYR A 189 30.87 12.12 -1.41
N SER A 190 30.97 10.92 -0.84
CA SER A 190 31.95 10.65 0.22
C SER A 190 33.35 10.60 -0.36
N SER A 191 34.11 11.64 -0.01
CA SER A 191 35.57 11.77 -0.04
C SER A 191 36.21 12.13 -1.38
N GLY A 192 36.43 13.44 -1.51
CA GLY A 192 37.48 14.01 -2.34
C GLY A 192 37.53 15.53 -2.22
N LYS A 193 37.63 16.09 -1.00
CA LYS A 193 38.21 17.42 -0.68
C LYS A 193 38.05 17.75 0.82
N LEU A 194 38.86 17.10 1.65
CA LEU A 194 39.45 17.78 2.79
C LEU A 194 40.68 18.51 2.22
N GLN A 195 40.51 19.70 1.63
CA GLN A 195 41.67 20.45 1.09
C GLN A 195 42.44 21.10 2.24
N SER A 196 43.57 20.51 2.58
CA SER A 196 44.77 21.28 2.90
C SER A 196 45.16 22.16 1.70
N SER A 197 45.25 23.47 1.95
CA SER A 197 46.05 24.53 1.30
C SER A 197 46.65 24.29 -0.11
N GLY A 198 46.41 25.23 -1.05
CA GLY A 198 47.26 25.42 -2.23
C GLY A 198 46.60 26.18 -3.38
N ASN A 199 47.12 27.36 -3.67
CA ASN A 199 46.72 28.33 -4.70
C ASN A 199 46.82 27.77 -6.15
N GLU A 200 45.84 28.07 -7.02
CA GLU A 200 46.04 28.65 -8.38
C GLU A 200 44.78 28.56 -9.27
N MET A 201 44.49 29.69 -9.94
CA MET A 201 43.35 29.96 -10.81
C MET A 201 43.69 29.59 -12.26
N ARG A 202 42.84 28.83 -12.95
CA ARG A 202 42.85 28.71 -14.43
C ARG A 202 41.42 28.71 -15.02
N PRO A 203 41.19 29.33 -16.18
CA PRO A 203 39.84 29.57 -16.69
C PRO A 203 39.32 28.46 -17.63
N GLY A 204 38.09 28.03 -17.33
CA GLY A 204 36.98 27.66 -18.24
C GLY A 204 37.20 26.75 -19.46
N ARG A 205 36.63 25.53 -19.40
CA ARG A 205 35.95 24.87 -20.52
C ARG A 205 34.61 24.31 -20.05
N MET A 206 33.60 24.46 -20.91
CA MET A 206 32.20 24.15 -20.63
C MET A 206 31.84 22.80 -21.28
N ASP A 207 32.39 21.71 -20.74
CA ASP A 207 32.09 20.32 -21.16
C ASP A 207 32.24 19.30 -19.99
N ASP A 208 32.08 19.74 -18.74
CA ASP A 208 32.38 18.90 -17.57
C ASP A 208 31.11 18.49 -16.81
N ILE A 209 30.41 17.47 -17.33
CA ILE A 209 29.39 16.75 -16.56
C ILE A 209 30.11 15.67 -15.74
N GLY A 210 30.72 16.12 -14.63
CA GLY A 210 30.70 15.40 -13.36
C GLY A 210 31.87 14.45 -13.08
N GLU A 211 33.11 14.94 -13.07
CA GLU A 211 34.30 14.24 -12.56
C GLU A 211 34.30 13.93 -11.03
N GLY A 212 33.13 13.89 -10.37
CA GLY A 212 33.03 13.78 -8.91
C GLY A 212 31.86 12.97 -8.34
N VAL A 213 31.11 12.21 -9.16
CA VAL A 213 30.00 11.35 -8.68
C VAL A 213 30.49 9.92 -8.53
N GLY A 214 30.68 9.47 -7.29
CA GLY A 214 30.98 8.07 -6.95
C GLY A 214 29.89 7.11 -7.43
N LYS A 215 30.29 5.97 -8.00
CA LYS A 215 29.39 4.88 -8.41
C LYS A 215 29.28 3.85 -7.29
N PHE A 216 28.09 3.29 -7.10
CA PHE A 216 27.85 2.23 -6.12
C PHE A 216 26.91 1.17 -6.69
N VAL A 217 26.97 -0.04 -6.11
CA VAL A 217 26.07 -1.16 -6.42
C VAL A 217 25.14 -1.37 -5.23
N VAL A 218 23.85 -1.60 -5.50
CA VAL A 218 22.84 -1.91 -4.47
C VAL A 218 22.46 -3.37 -4.57
N LEU A 219 22.58 -4.10 -3.46
CA LEU A 219 22.20 -5.50 -3.36
C LEU A 219 21.22 -5.67 -2.19
N HIS A 220 20.00 -6.12 -2.47
CA HIS A 220 19.02 -6.47 -1.44
C HIS A 220 19.10 -7.97 -1.14
N LEU A 221 19.83 -8.34 -0.08
CA LEU A 221 19.97 -9.72 0.37
C LEU A 221 18.93 -10.02 1.45
N ARG A 222 18.10 -11.04 1.22
CA ARG A 222 17.06 -11.47 2.17
C ARG A 222 17.45 -12.77 2.86
N PHE A 223 17.87 -12.65 4.12
CA PHE A 223 18.14 -13.78 5.01
C PHE A 223 16.95 -13.95 5.96
N ASP A 224 16.08 -14.94 5.71
CA ASP A 224 14.95 -15.22 6.60
C ASP A 224 15.40 -16.17 7.73
N LYS A 225 15.17 -15.79 8.99
CA LYS A 225 15.47 -16.62 10.18
C LYS A 225 14.84 -18.02 10.12
N VAL A 226 13.70 -18.15 9.42
CA VAL A 226 12.97 -19.42 9.19
C VAL A 226 13.69 -20.34 8.19
N ARG A 227 14.54 -19.79 7.32
CA ARG A 227 15.25 -20.59 6.31
C ARG A 227 16.45 -21.34 6.89
N ILE A 228 16.99 -20.90 8.04
CA ILE A 228 18.10 -21.57 8.73
C ILE A 228 17.60 -22.75 9.59
N SER A 229 16.35 -22.73 10.05
CA SER A 229 15.76 -23.84 10.82
C SER A 229 15.09 -24.90 9.94
N ALA A 230 14.78 -24.60 8.69
CA ALA A 230 14.16 -25.55 7.75
C ALA A 230 15.17 -26.51 7.08
N SER A 231 16.48 -26.32 7.31
CA SER A 231 17.54 -27.24 6.86
C SER A 231 17.92 -28.28 7.92
N THR A 232 17.10 -28.46 8.96
CA THR A 232 17.32 -29.46 10.00
C THR A 232 16.00 -30.13 10.37
N THR A 233 15.40 -30.86 9.43
CA THR A 233 14.44 -31.94 9.73
C THR A 233 14.42 -32.93 8.58
#